data_AF-A0A179FDS6-F1
#
_entry.id   AF-A0A179FDS6-F1
#
_cell.length_a   1.000
_cell.length_b   1.000
_cell.length_c   1.000
_cell.angle_alpha   90.00
_cell.angle_beta   90.00
_cell.angle_gamma   90.00
#
_symmetry.space_group_name_H-M   'P 1'
#
loop_
_entity.id
_entity.type
_entity.pdbx_description
1 polymer ?
#
loop_
_entity_poly.entity_id
_entity_poly.type
_entity_poly.pdbx_seq_one_letter_code
_entity_poly.pdbx_strand_id
1 'polypeptide(L)' 'MLKAYKNLSPKTRAGVGIGIIAWGVVGLYLSDQAEEKFGYTPSEKDKEELWKWAPKVTTVDKSDKK' A
#
# COMPACT_ATOMS: atom_id res chain seq x y z
N MET A 1 -2.09 10.85 -23.88
CA MET A 1 -3.07 9.92 -23.26
C MET A 1 -3.76 10.62 -22.08
N LEU A 2 -5.01 10.27 -21.76
CA LEU A 2 -5.92 10.94 -20.79
C LEU A 2 -6.60 12.26 -21.22
N LYS A 3 -6.81 12.50 -22.53
CA LYS A 3 -7.61 13.66 -22.99
C LYS A 3 -9.03 13.66 -22.40
N ALA A 4 -9.65 12.49 -22.25
CA ALA A 4 -10.98 12.34 -21.65
C ALA A 4 -11.05 12.87 -20.21
N TYR A 5 -10.06 12.55 -19.36
CA TYR A 5 -10.01 13.02 -17.98
C TYR A 5 -9.77 14.54 -17.88
N LYS A 6 -8.94 15.08 -18.78
CA LYS A 6 -8.65 16.52 -18.86
C LYS A 6 -9.82 17.36 -19.43
N ASN A 7 -10.73 16.74 -20.17
CA ASN A 7 -11.94 17.39 -20.69
C ASN A 7 -13.10 17.42 -19.67
N LEU A 8 -13.01 16.70 -18.55
CA LEU A 8 -14.02 16.75 -17.49
C LEU A 8 -14.01 18.11 -16.78
N SER A 9 -15.20 18.57 -16.36
CA SER A 9 -15.32 19.73 -15.47
C SER A 9 -14.51 19.50 -14.17
N PRO A 10 -13.99 20.55 -13.52
CA PRO A 10 -13.18 20.42 -12.31
C PRO A 10 -13.88 19.61 -11.20
N LYS A 11 -15.20 19.81 -11.02
CA LYS A 11 -16.00 19.08 -10.02
C LYS A 11 -16.11 17.59 -10.36
N THR A 12 -16.40 17.26 -11.61
CA THR A 12 -16.50 15.87 -12.05
C THR A 12 -15.17 15.14 -11.94
N ARG A 13 -14.07 15.83 -12.28
CA ARG A 13 -12.72 15.29 -12.15
C ARG A 13 -12.36 14.97 -10.70
N ALA A 14 -12.70 15.86 -9.78
CA ALA A 14 -12.54 15.63 -8.35
C ALA A 14 -13.41 14.45 -7.88
N GLY A 15 -14.67 14.37 -8.32
CA GLY A 15 -15.56 13.26 -8.01
C GLY A 15 -15.03 11.90 -8.48
N VAL A 16 -14.48 11.83 -9.70
CA VAL A 16 -13.83 10.62 -10.21
C VAL A 16 -12.59 10.25 -9.37
N GLY A 17 -11.76 11.23 -9.02
CA GLY A 17 -10.60 11.00 -8.17
C GLY A 17 -10.98 10.44 -6.80
N ILE A 18 -11.97 11.05 -6.16
CA ILE A 18 -12.51 10.59 -4.86
C ILE A 18 -13.10 9.19 -4.99
N GLY A 19 -13.84 8.90 -6.07
CA GLY A 19 -14.41 7.58 -6.31
C GLY A 19 -13.35 6.48 -6.42
N ILE A 20 -12.24 6.74 -7.13
CA ILE A 20 -11.12 5.80 -7.25
C ILE A 20 -10.47 5.56 -5.89
N ILE A 21 -10.23 6.62 -5.12
CA ILE A 21 -9.64 6.50 -3.78
C ILE A 21 -10.57 5.71 -2.86
N ALA A 22 -11.86 6.04 -2.83
CA ALA A 22 -12.85 5.34 -2.02
C ALA A 22 -12.95 3.86 -2.39
N TRP A 23 -12.94 3.54 -3.69
CA TRP A 23 -12.92 2.15 -4.16
C TRP A 23 -11.66 1.40 -3.71
N GLY A 24 -10.50 2.04 -3.77
CA GLY A 24 -9.25 1.47 -3.26
C GLY A 24 -9.30 1.19 -1.76
N VAL A 25 -9.82 2.13 -0.97
CA VAL A 25 -9.97 1.95 0.49
C VAL A 25 -10.93 0.81 0.82
N VAL A 26 -12.07 0.71 0.14
CA VAL A 26 -13.01 -0.40 0.30
C VAL A 26 -12.35 -1.72 -0.07
N GLY A 27 -11.59 -1.77 -1.16
CA GLY A 27 -10.86 -2.96 -1.59
C GLY A 27 -9.85 -3.41 -0.54
N LEU A 28 -9.06 -2.49 0.02
CA LEU A 28 -8.10 -2.81 1.09
C LEU A 28 -8.79 -3.31 2.36
N TYR A 29 -9.85 -2.63 2.79
CA TYR A 29 -10.61 -3.02 3.98
C TYR A 29 -11.23 -4.43 3.83
N LEU A 30 -11.78 -4.74 2.64
CA LEU A 30 -12.32 -6.06 2.36
C LEU A 30 -11.22 -7.11 2.14
N SER A 31 -10.02 -6.71 1.69
CA SER A 31 -8.87 -7.61 1.51
C SER A 31 -8.43 -8.21 2.83
N ASP A 32 -8.29 -7.41 3.88
CA ASP A 32 -7.89 -7.90 5.21
C ASP A 32 -8.91 -8.93 5.73
N GLN A 33 -10.20 -8.66 5.57
CA GLN A 33 -11.28 -9.58 5.96
C GLN A 33 -11.33 -10.83 5.07
N ALA A 34 -10.92 -10.71 3.81
CA ALA A 34 -10.80 -11.84 2.89
C ALA A 34 -9.60 -12.72 3.28
N GLU A 35 -8.44 -12.13 3.59
CA GLU A 35 -7.25 -12.87 4.03
C GLU A 35 -7.53 -13.70 5.29
N GLU A 36 -8.30 -13.18 6.24
CA GLU A 36 -8.74 -13.92 7.42
C GLU A 36 -9.68 -15.08 7.06
N LYS A 37 -10.68 -14.84 6.21
CA LYS A 37 -11.67 -15.88 5.84
C LYS A 37 -11.15 -16.94 4.88
N PHE A 38 -10.22 -16.58 4.00
CA PHE A 38 -9.59 -17.50 3.06
C PHE A 38 -8.35 -18.21 3.65
N GLY A 39 -7.95 -17.87 4.88
CA GLY A 39 -6.82 -18.50 5.57
C GLY A 39 -5.46 -18.08 5.01
N TYR A 40 -5.38 -16.92 4.36
CA TYR A 40 -4.12 -16.31 3.91
C TYR A 40 -3.43 -15.50 5.01
N THR A 41 -3.94 -15.54 6.25
CA THR A 41 -3.26 -14.96 7.40
C THR A 41 -1.92 -15.67 7.62
N PRO A 42 -0.78 -14.96 7.56
CA PRO A 42 0.54 -15.58 7.72
C PRO A 42 0.65 -16.27 9.08
N SER A 43 1.02 -17.56 9.08
CA SER A 43 1.22 -18.32 10.30
C SER A 43 2.46 -17.83 11.04
N GLU A 44 2.62 -18.19 12.33
CA GLU A 44 3.82 -17.82 13.08
C GLU A 44 5.11 -18.37 12.45
N LYS A 45 5.03 -19.54 11.80
CA LYS A 45 6.15 -20.13 11.07
C LYS A 45 6.57 -19.30 9.86
N ASP A 46 5.61 -18.74 9.12
CA ASP A 46 5.91 -17.91 7.94
C ASP A 46 6.63 -16.62 8.35
N LYS A 47 6.25 -16.05 9.50
CA LYS A 47 6.92 -14.88 10.09
C LYS A 47 8.35 -15.20 10.50
N GLU A 48 8.57 -16.35 11.15
CA GLU A 48 9.90 -16.81 11.55
C GLU A 48 10.82 -17.07 10.36
N GLU A 49 10.29 -17.65 9.27
CA GLU A 49 11.06 -17.81 8.04
C GLU A 49 11.42 -16.46 7.43
N LEU A 50 10.47 -15.52 7.34
CA LEU A 50 10.70 -14.16 6.83
C LEU A 50 11.83 -13.44 7.58
N TRP A 51 11.89 -13.59 8.90
CA TRP A 51 12.96 -13.01 9.73
C TRP A 51 14.36 -13.50 9.36
N LYS A 52 14.50 -14.72 8.83
CA LYS A 52 15.80 -15.25 8.36
C LYS A 52 16.31 -14.51 7.11
N TRP A 53 15.42 -13.91 6.34
CA TRP A 53 15.75 -13.15 5.13
C TRP A 53 15.86 -11.64 5.37
N ALA A 54 15.56 -11.17 6.59
CA ALA A 54 15.59 -9.76 6.92
C ALA A 54 17.04 -9.21 6.85
N PRO A 55 17.29 -8.12 6.12
CA PRO A 55 18.63 -7.53 6.04
C PRO A 55 19.03 -6.88 7.36
N LYS A 56 20.29 -7.06 7.77
CA LYS A 56 20.85 -6.40 8.95
C LYS A 56 21.18 -4.95 8.63
N VAL A 57 20.35 -4.01 9.08
CA VAL A 57 20.60 -2.57 8.90
C VAL A 57 21.64 -2.11 9.94
N THR A 58 22.77 -1.60 9.47
CA THR A 58 23.78 -0.94 10.32
C THR A 58 23.82 0.53 9.93
N THR A 59 23.45 1.41 10.85
CA THR A 59 23.53 2.86 10.63
C THR A 59 24.97 3.32 10.80
N VAL A 60 25.52 3.98 9.78
CA VAL A 60 26.84 4.63 9.86
C VAL A 60 26.62 6.10 10.17
N ASP A 61 27.12 6.53 11.33
CA ASP A 61 27.09 7.94 11.71
C ASP A 61 28.05 8.72 10.79
N LYS A 62 27.52 9.74 10.12
CA LYS A 62 28.29 10.54 9.18
C LYS A 62 29.05 11.56 10.00
N SER A 63 30.26 11.22 10.40
CA SER A 63 31.13 12.14 11.16
C SER A 63 31.21 13.49 10.45
N ASP A 64 30.73 14.52 11.16
CA ASP A 64 30.77 15.93 10.76
C ASP A 64 32.19 16.27 10.26
N LYS A 65 32.28 16.54 8.95
CA LYS A 65 33.49 17.12 8.37
C LYS A 65 33.55 18.59 8.76
N LYS A 66 34.43 18.85 9.72
CA LYS A 66 34.99 20.15 10.05
C LYS A 66 35.72 20.77 8.86
#